data_AF-A0A0C9ZZW0-F1
#
_entry.id   AF-A0A0C9ZZW0-F1
#
_cell.length_a   1.000
_cell.length_b   1.000
_cell.length_c   1.000
_cell.angle_alpha   90.00
_cell.angle_beta   90.00
_cell.angle_gamma   90.00
#
_symmetry.space_group_name_H-M   'P 1'
#
loop_
_entity.id
_entity.type
_entity.pdbx_description
1 polymer ?
#
loop_
_entity_poly.entity_id
_entity_poly.type
_entity_poly.pdbx_seq_one_letter_code
_entity_poly.pdbx_strand_id
1 'polypeptide(L)' 'MSLMIIVGFLALAGGEHVRTVKAGTSTVIYHCVYNTMVQSTSGMLFPASLHIYSPFKDVVLPDNTVVFVIMKVCILLKY' A
#
# COMPACT_ATOMS: atom_id res chain seq x y z
N MET A 1 17.58 3.80 3.52
CA MET A 1 16.11 3.77 3.45
C MET A 1 15.63 5.21 3.34
N SER A 2 15.04 5.61 2.21
CA SER A 2 14.51 6.96 2.03
C SER A 2 13.01 6.98 2.31
N LEU A 3 12.52 8.09 2.85
CA LEU A 3 11.13 8.22 3.28
C LEU A 3 10.51 9.51 2.73
N MET A 4 9.35 9.40 2.10
CA MET A 4 8.63 10.52 1.50
C MET A 4 7.13 10.42 1.83
N ILE A 5 6.46 11.56 1.96
CA ILE A 5 5.00 11.62 2.02
C ILE A 5 4.46 11.89 0.62
N ILE A 6 3.54 11.05 0.16
CA ILE A 6 2.80 11.25 -1.08
C ILE A 6 1.34 11.51 -0.74
N VAL A 7 0.78 12.54 -1.37
CA VAL A 7 -0.65 12.86 -1.31
C VAL A 7 -1.19 12.82 -2.73
N GLY A 8 -2.26 12.07 -2.96
CA GLY A 8 -2.84 11.98 -4.29
C GLY A 8 -3.93 10.91 -4.43
N PHE A 9 -4.31 10.66 -5.67
CA PHE A 9 -5.29 9.65 -6.03
C PHE A 9 -4.62 8.40 -6.61
N LEU A 10 -5.07 7.23 -6.18
CA LEU A 10 -4.62 5.94 -6.70
C LEU A 10 -5.81 5.10 -7.13
N ALA A 11 -5.64 4.37 -8.23
CA ALA A 11 -6.55 3.28 -8.59
C ALA A 11 -6.12 2.00 -7.89
N LEU A 12 -7.08 1.30 -7.29
CA LEU A 12 -6.83 0.03 -6.60
C LEU A 12 -6.99 -1.16 -7.56
N ALA A 13 -6.12 -2.16 -7.41
CA ALA A 13 -6.19 -3.42 -8.14
C ALA A 13 -5.71 -4.60 -7.30
N GLY A 14 -6.38 -5.75 -7.44
CA GLY A 14 -5.98 -7.02 -6.85
C GLY A 14 -5.94 -6.98 -5.32
N GLY A 15 -6.97 -6.38 -4.71
CA GLY A 15 -7.04 -6.24 -3.27
C GLY A 15 -7.06 -7.57 -2.52
N GLU A 16 -6.24 -7.69 -1.48
CA GLU A 16 -6.19 -8.87 -0.61
C GLU A 16 -6.22 -8.44 0.86
N HIS A 17 -7.05 -9.10 1.68
CA HIS A 17 -7.06 -8.88 3.13
C HIS A 17 -5.99 -9.75 3.80
N VAL A 18 -4.98 -9.12 4.37
CA VAL A 18 -3.82 -9.80 4.95
C VAL A 18 -3.81 -9.66 6.47
N ARG A 19 -3.54 -10.78 7.14
CA ARG A 19 -3.27 -10.85 8.57
C ARG A 19 -1.77 -11.02 8.78
N THR A 20 -1.11 -10.03 9.38
CA THR A 20 0.31 -10.12 9.73
C THR A 20 0.48 -10.23 11.24
N VAL A 21 1.25 -11.23 11.67
CA VAL A 21 1.69 -11.36 13.07
C VAL A 21 3.07 -10.72 13.17
N LYS A 22 3.21 -9.70 14.00
CA LYS A 22 4.49 -9.01 14.17
C LYS A 22 5.48 -9.92 14.89
N ALA A 23 6.62 -10.20 14.25
CA ALA A 23 7.65 -11.10 14.77
C ALA A 23 8.04 -10.74 16.22
N GLY A 24 8.09 -11.76 17.10
CA GLY A 24 8.42 -11.59 18.51
C GLY A 24 7.29 -11.01 19.38
N THR A 25 6.07 -10.84 18.85
CA THR A 25 4.91 -10.37 19.64
C THR A 25 3.64 -11.14 19.29
N SER A 26 2.63 -11.09 20.16
CA SER A 26 1.27 -11.59 19.87
C SER A 26 0.40 -10.57 19.13
N THR A 27 0.96 -9.43 18.72
CA THR A 27 0.21 -8.35 18.07
C THR A 27 -0.14 -8.77 16.64
N VAL A 28 -1.44 -8.80 16.36
CA VAL A 28 -1.99 -9.07 15.04
C VAL A 28 -2.36 -7.75 14.37
N ILE A 29 -1.91 -7.58 13.13
CA ILE A 29 -2.21 -6.41 12.31
C ILE A 29 -3.03 -6.89 11.11
N TYR A 30 -4.18 -6.25 10.89
CA TYR A 30 -5.03 -6.47 9.74
C TYR A 30 -4.89 -5.29 8.78
N HIS A 31 -4.76 -5.61 7.50
CA HIS A 31 -4.67 -4.60 6.45
C HIS A 31 -5.07 -5.18 5.10
N CYS A 32 -5.57 -4.34 4.22
CA CYS A 32 -5.71 -4.66 2.81
C CYS A 32 -4.43 -4.29 2.06
N VAL A 33 -3.98 -5.17 1.17
CA VAL A 33 -2.86 -4.92 0.25
C VAL A 33 -3.44 -4.77 -1.14
N TYR A 34 -3.04 -3.71 -1.83
CA TYR A 34 -3.39 -3.48 -3.24
C TYR A 34 -2.12 -3.30 -4.06
N ASN A 35 -2.17 -3.74 -5.31
CA ASN A 35 -1.13 -3.47 -6.28
C ASN A 35 -1.37 -2.11 -6.93
N THR A 36 -0.29 -1.33 -7.09
CA THR A 36 -0.33 -0.05 -7.77
C THR A 36 0.98 0.20 -8.51
N MET A 37 1.01 1.21 -9.38
CA MET A 37 2.23 1.73 -9.98
C MET A 37 2.43 3.19 -9.56
N VAL A 38 3.69 3.55 -9.32
CA VAL A 38 4.10 4.94 -9.09
C VAL A 38 4.86 5.40 -10.33
N GLN A 39 4.37 6.47 -10.96
CA GLN A 39 5.05 7.11 -12.07
C GLN A 39 5.96 8.23 -11.55
N SER A 40 7.24 8.20 -11.93
CA SER A 40 8.16 9.30 -11.67
C SER A 40 7.99 10.44 -12.68
N THR A 41 8.56 11.60 -12.37
CA THR A 41 8.64 12.73 -13.29
C THR A 41 9.44 12.42 -14.56
N SER A 42 10.33 11.42 -14.53
CA SER A 42 11.04 10.92 -15.71
C SER A 42 10.19 9.97 -16.58
N GLY A 43 8.95 9.69 -16.19
CA GLY A 43 8.06 8.76 -16.89
C GLY A 43 8.31 7.27 -16.58
N MET A 44 9.26 6.95 -15.69
CA MET A 44 9.48 5.57 -15.26
C MET A 44 8.35 5.11 -14.34
N LEU A 45 7.91 3.87 -14.52
CA LEU A 45 6.89 3.23 -13.71
C LEU A 45 7.53 2.26 -12.72
N PHE A 46 7.20 2.41 -11.45
CA PHE A 46 7.67 1.55 -10.37
C PHE A 46 6.49 0.75 -9.81
N PRO A 47 6.56 -0.60 -9.78
CA PRO A 47 5.56 -1.38 -9.08
C PRO A 47 5.63 -1.07 -7.58
N ALA A 48 4.47 -0.92 -6.95
CA ALA A 48 4.35 -0.65 -5.53
C ALA A 48 3.16 -1.41 -4.94
N SER A 49 3.24 -1.63 -3.63
CA SER A 49 2.14 -2.22 -2.85
C SER A 49 1.60 -1.17 -1.89
N LEU A 50 0.30 -0.91 -1.96
CA LEU A 50 -0.39 -0.03 -1.05
C LEU A 50 -0.97 -0.85 0.10
N HIS A 51 -0.54 -0.54 1.33
CA HIS A 51 -1.03 -1.20 2.55
C HIS A 51 -2.00 -0.26 3.26
N ILE A 52 -3.27 -0.64 3.31
CA ILE A 52 -4.33 0.11 4.00
C ILE A 52 -4.70 -0.64 5.27
N TYR A 53 -4.43 -0.05 6.44
CA TYR A 53 -4.85 -0.64 7.71
C TYR A 53 -6.37 -0.65 7.81
N SER A 54 -6.93 -1.82 8.12
CA SER A 54 -8.37 -2.04 8.18
C SER A 54 -8.72 -2.92 9.38
N PRO A 55 -9.92 -2.81 9.95
CA PRO A 55 -10.42 -3.77 10.93
C PRO A 55 -10.48 -5.20 10.39
N PHE A 56 -10.58 -6.18 11.29
CA PHE A 56 -10.77 -7.58 10.91
C PHE A 56 -12.09 -7.77 10.14
N LYS A 57 -12.02 -8.46 8.98
CA LYS A 57 -13.15 -8.69 8.05
C LYS A 57 -13.70 -7.45 7.36
N ASP A 58 -12.93 -6.37 7.28
CA ASP A 58 -13.31 -5.25 6.44
C ASP A 58 -13.37 -5.65 4.96
N VAL A 59 -14.22 -4.95 4.21
CA VAL A 59 -14.47 -5.24 2.80
C VAL A 59 -13.31 -4.74 1.95
N VAL A 60 -12.72 -5.65 1.19
CA VAL A 60 -11.75 -5.28 0.16
C VAL A 60 -12.47 -4.46 -0.91
N LEU A 61 -11.95 -3.27 -1.20
CA LEU A 61 -12.49 -2.40 -2.24
C LEU A 61 -12.29 -3.04 -3.61
N PRO A 62 -13.28 -2.93 -4.52
CA PRO A 62 -13.18 -3.54 -5.83
C PRO A 62 -12.11 -2.87 -6.70
N ASP A 63 -11.65 -3.61 -7.71
CA ASP A 63 -10.72 -3.09 -8.71
C ASP A 63 -11.28 -1.84 -9.40
N ASN A 64 -10.38 -0.94 -9.82
CA ASN A 64 -10.70 0.37 -10.39
C ASN A 64 -11.37 1.37 -9.44
N THR A 65 -11.42 1.08 -8.13
CA THR A 65 -11.78 2.08 -7.13
C THR A 65 -10.69 3.14 -7.04
N VAL A 66 -11.08 4.42 -7.16
CA VAL A 66 -10.18 5.56 -6.98
C VAL A 66 -10.24 6.03 -5.52
N VAL A 67 -9.09 6.04 -4.85
CA VAL A 67 -8.97 6.48 -3.46
C VAL A 67 -8.04 7.68 -3.35
N PHE A 68 -8.41 8.63 -2.48
CA PHE A 68 -7.52 9.70 -2.04
C PHE A 68 -6.67 9.19 -0.87
N VAL A 69 -5.34 9.24 -1.01
CA VAL A 69 -4.41 8.72 -0.02
C VAL A 69 -3.40 9.78 0.42
N ILE A 70 -3.11 9.78 1.72
CA ILE A 70 -1.94 10.43 2.32
C ILE A 70 -1.09 9.29 2.87
N MET A 71 0.00 8.97 2.18
CA MET A 71 0.80 7.78 2.50
C MET A 71 2.27 8.10 2.73
N LYS A 72 2.89 7.29 3.59
CA LYS A 72 4.32 7.30 3.86
C LYS A 72 4.99 6.23 3.01
N VAL A 73 5.75 6.66 2.00
CA VAL A 73 6.45 5.78 1.08
C VAL A 73 7.85 5.48 1.61
N CYS A 74 8.19 4.20 1.61
CA CYS A 74 9.52 3.71 1.97
C CYS A 74 10.22 3.21 0.71
N ILE A 75 11.32 3.87 0.33
CA ILE A 75 12.11 3.49 -0.83
C ILE A 75 13.37 2.75 -0.35
N LEU A 76 13.47 1.48 -0.75
CA LEU A 76 14.69 0.68 -0.62
C LEU A 76 15.57 0.92 -1.83
N LEU A 77 16.54 1.82 -1.70
CA LEU A 77 17.62 1.95 -2.67
C LEU A 77 18.51 0.71 -2.56
N LYS A 78 18.43 -0.19 -3.54
CA LYS A 78 19.45 -1.22 -3.75
C LYS A 78 20.54 -0.59 -4.62
N TYR A 79 21.73 -0.40 -4.05
CA TYR A 79 22.96 -0.15 -4.81
C TYR A 79 23.50 -1.46 -5.34
#